data_AF-A0A2N6ARF3-F1
#
_entry.id   AF-A0A2N6ARF3-F1
#
_cell.length_a   1.000
_cell.length_b   1.000
_cell.length_c   1.000
_cell.angle_alpha   90.00
_cell.angle_beta   90.00
_cell.angle_gamma   90.00
#
_symmetry.space_group_name_H-M   'P 1'
#
loop_
_entity.id
_entity.type
_entity.pdbx_description
1 polymer ?
#
loop_
_entity_poly.entity_id
_entity_poly.type
_entity_poly.pdbx_seq_one_letter_code
_entity_poly.pdbx_strand_id
1 'polypeptide(L)'
;MKGKQMRNSIEIFGIPIDNLNMEEAMDRFKELLKKDRMSSIYTPNTEIIMLSETDEELKDALLDSQLNVPDGFGIVLASRIHGMGIKGKVAGIDMMEQILKYLNYTKKSIYILGAKPEILAGSILRIQNDYPCISVKDSHHGYFN
;
A
#
# COMPACT_ATOMS: atom_id res chain seq x y z
N MET A 1 -21.95 18.61 0.91
CA MET A 1 -21.28 17.30 0.74
C MET A 1 -20.48 17.34 -0.57
N LYS A 2 -19.15 17.42 -0.52
CA LYS A 2 -18.32 17.37 -1.74
C LYS A 2 -18.37 15.93 -2.26
N GLY A 3 -18.79 15.73 -3.51
CA GLY A 3 -18.91 14.41 -4.13
C GLY A 3 -17.60 13.65 -4.03
N LYS A 4 -17.62 12.48 -3.36
CA LYS A 4 -16.54 11.50 -3.39
C LYS A 4 -16.38 11.12 -4.87
N GLN A 5 -15.26 11.48 -5.49
CA GLN A 5 -14.93 10.98 -6.82
C GLN A 5 -15.03 9.45 -6.77
N MET A 6 -15.89 8.85 -7.59
CA MET A 6 -16.09 7.40 -7.57
C MET A 6 -14.75 6.72 -7.87
N ARG A 7 -14.27 5.96 -6.89
CA ARG A 7 -13.06 5.14 -6.98
C ARG A 7 -13.33 4.03 -7.99
N ASN A 8 -12.46 3.86 -8.99
CA ASN A 8 -12.56 2.74 -9.91
C ASN A 8 -12.07 1.47 -9.19
N SER A 9 -12.97 0.86 -8.44
CA SER A 9 -12.70 -0.31 -7.60
C SER A 9 -13.75 -1.37 -7.81
N ILE A 10 -13.37 -2.61 -7.52
CA ILE A 10 -14.32 -3.70 -7.32
C ILE A 10 -14.54 -3.87 -5.82
N GLU A 11 -15.71 -4.35 -5.43
CA GLU A 11 -16.01 -4.65 -4.03
C GLU A 11 -15.88 -6.14 -3.78
N ILE A 12 -15.10 -6.52 -2.77
CA ILE A 12 -14.97 -7.91 -2.30
C ILE A 12 -15.30 -7.91 -0.81
N PHE A 13 -16.39 -8.57 -0.41
CA PHE A 13 -16.89 -8.59 0.97
C PHE A 13 -17.03 -7.18 1.58
N GLY A 14 -17.57 -6.22 0.83
CA GLY A 14 -17.72 -4.84 1.30
C GLY A 14 -16.43 -4.00 1.27
N ILE A 15 -15.28 -4.60 0.95
CA ILE A 15 -13.99 -3.89 0.88
C ILE A 15 -13.72 -3.43 -0.56
N PRO A 16 -13.46 -2.13 -0.79
CA PRO A 16 -13.10 -1.63 -2.10
C PRO A 16 -11.65 -2.00 -2.43
N ILE A 17 -11.45 -2.72 -3.53
CA ILE A 17 -10.14 -3.06 -4.11
C ILE A 17 -9.97 -2.28 -5.41
N ASP A 18 -8.96 -1.43 -5.51
CA ASP A 18 -8.74 -0.59 -6.70
C ASP A 18 -8.42 -1.46 -7.92
N ASN A 19 -9.13 -1.20 -9.02
CA ASN A 19 -8.91 -1.89 -10.28
C ASN A 19 -7.78 -1.21 -11.09
N LEU A 20 -6.55 -1.50 -10.70
CA LEU A 20 -5.35 -0.89 -11.25
C LEU A 20 -4.23 -1.90 -11.50
N ASN A 21 -3.29 -1.53 -12.37
CA ASN A 21 -2.01 -2.21 -12.53
C ASN A 21 -0.88 -1.48 -11.77
N MET A 22 0.35 -2.01 -11.80
CA MET A 22 1.49 -1.42 -11.06
C MET A 22 1.80 0.04 -11.46
N GLU A 23 1.71 0.35 -12.75
CA GLU A 23 1.97 1.72 -13.26
C GLU A 23 0.93 2.70 -12.70
N GLU A 24 -0.34 2.33 -12.78
CA GLU A 24 -1.46 3.11 -12.25
C GLU A 24 -1.39 3.23 -10.71
N ALA A 25 -0.97 2.17 -10.00
CA ALA A 25 -0.72 2.22 -8.55
C ALA A 25 0.34 3.27 -8.20
N MET A 26 1.43 3.30 -8.97
CA MET A 26 2.51 4.25 -8.78
C MET A 26 2.08 5.68 -9.13
N ASP A 27 1.22 5.87 -10.13
CA ASP A 27 0.66 7.19 -10.41
C ASP A 27 -0.26 7.68 -9.30
N ARG A 28 -1.11 6.80 -8.75
CA ARG A 28 -1.91 7.10 -7.56
C ARG A 28 -1.04 7.45 -6.36
N PHE A 29 0.03 6.70 -6.11
CA PHE A 29 0.99 7.03 -5.05
C PHE A 29 1.58 8.44 -5.24
N LYS A 30 2.05 8.79 -6.44
CA LYS A 30 2.60 10.12 -6.76
C LYS A 30 1.55 11.23 -6.57
N GLU A 31 0.29 10.98 -6.92
CA GLU A 31 -0.81 11.91 -6.69
C GLU A 31 -1.08 12.13 -5.20
N LEU A 32 -1.10 11.06 -4.40
CA LEU A 32 -1.31 11.13 -2.96
C LEU A 32 -0.17 11.89 -2.28
N LEU A 33 1.09 11.64 -2.68
CA LEU A 33 2.26 12.30 -2.13
C LEU A 33 2.29 13.82 -2.35
N LYS A 34 1.60 14.32 -3.37
CA LYS A 34 1.50 15.77 -3.66
C LYS A 34 0.46 16.49 -2.80
N LYS A 35 -0.43 15.75 -2.11
CA LYS A 35 -1.51 16.34 -1.31
C LYS A 35 -0.98 16.72 0.06
N ASP A 36 -1.41 17.87 0.56
CA ASP A 36 -1.13 18.33 1.92
C ASP A 36 -2.09 17.70 2.93
N ARG A 37 -2.12 16.37 2.97
CA ARG A 37 -2.90 15.58 3.92
C ARG A 37 -2.33 14.18 4.06
N MET A 38 -2.51 13.57 5.22
CA MET A 38 -2.20 12.15 5.41
C MET A 38 -2.99 11.29 4.42
N SER A 39 -2.32 10.30 3.83
CA SER A 39 -2.97 9.30 2.99
C SER A 39 -2.45 7.91 3.37
N SER A 40 -3.35 6.92 3.42
CA SER A 40 -2.99 5.52 3.65
C SER A 40 -3.15 4.70 2.38
N ILE A 41 -2.23 3.75 2.20
CA ILE A 41 -2.21 2.77 1.12
C ILE A 41 -2.11 1.41 1.78
N TYR A 42 -3.05 0.52 1.48
CA TYR A 42 -3.00 -0.88 1.89
C TYR A 42 -2.83 -1.77 0.67
N THR A 43 -2.37 -2.99 0.92
CA THR A 43 -2.21 -4.05 -0.08
C THR A 43 -3.05 -5.25 0.35
N PRO A 44 -4.40 -5.14 0.36
CA PRO A 44 -5.23 -6.23 0.86
C PRO A 44 -5.01 -7.46 0.00
N ASN A 45 -4.83 -8.59 0.65
CA ASN A 45 -4.88 -9.91 0.06
C ASN A 45 -6.13 -10.66 0.56
N THR A 46 -6.34 -11.89 0.12
CA THR A 46 -7.51 -12.67 0.52
C THR A 46 -7.58 -12.87 2.04
N GLU A 47 -6.46 -13.04 2.73
CA GLU A 47 -6.42 -13.21 4.18
C GLU A 47 -6.86 -11.93 4.92
N ILE A 48 -6.33 -10.76 4.50
CA ILE A 48 -6.70 -9.46 5.08
C ILE A 48 -8.20 -9.18 4.87
N ILE A 49 -8.73 -9.46 3.69
CA ILE A 49 -10.16 -9.26 3.39
C ILE A 49 -11.01 -10.15 4.30
N MET A 50 -10.66 -11.43 4.43
CA MET A 50 -11.39 -12.35 5.31
C MET A 50 -11.32 -11.94 6.78
N LEU A 51 -10.15 -11.47 7.24
CA LEU A 51 -9.97 -11.00 8.62
C LEU A 51 -10.86 -9.77 8.92
N SER A 52 -11.01 -8.86 7.95
CA SER A 52 -11.83 -7.65 8.10
C SER A 52 -13.32 -7.91 8.31
N GLU A 53 -13.81 -9.12 8.04
CA GLU A 53 -15.20 -9.48 8.36
C GLU A 53 -15.45 -9.69 9.87
N THR A 54 -14.38 -9.92 10.64
CA THR A 54 -14.44 -10.11 12.10
C THR A 54 -13.67 -9.05 12.89
N ASP A 55 -12.94 -8.17 12.21
CA ASP A 55 -12.13 -7.09 12.78
C ASP A 55 -12.64 -5.74 12.25
N GLU A 56 -13.46 -5.07 13.06
CA GLU A 56 -14.08 -3.79 12.69
C GLU A 56 -13.04 -2.68 12.49
N GLU A 57 -11.97 -2.64 13.30
CA GLU A 57 -10.92 -1.63 13.17
C GLU A 57 -10.16 -1.79 11.84
N LEU A 58 -9.84 -3.03 11.46
CA LEU A 58 -9.24 -3.33 10.17
C LEU A 58 -10.19 -2.96 9.02
N LYS A 59 -11.47 -3.28 9.14
CA LYS A 59 -12.48 -2.95 8.13
C LYS A 59 -12.57 -1.44 7.90
N ASP A 60 -12.66 -0.66 8.97
CA ASP A 60 -12.71 0.80 8.90
C ASP A 60 -11.43 1.38 8.28
N ALA A 61 -10.26 0.86 8.66
CA ALA A 61 -8.99 1.27 8.07
C ALA A 61 -8.95 1.04 6.54
N LEU A 62 -9.48 -0.09 6.07
CA LEU A 62 -9.57 -0.42 4.65
C LEU A 62 -10.60 0.44 3.91
N LEU A 63 -11.73 0.78 4.53
CA LEU A 63 -12.78 1.62 3.95
C LEU A 63 -12.36 3.09 3.82
N ASP A 64 -11.61 3.59 4.79
CA ASP A 64 -11.14 4.99 4.85
C ASP A 64 -9.85 5.25 4.07
N SER A 65 -9.19 4.19 3.59
CA SER A 65 -7.94 4.29 2.85
C SER A 65 -8.08 5.06 1.53
N GLN A 66 -6.97 5.63 1.06
CA GLN A 66 -6.93 6.31 -0.23
C GLN A 66 -6.57 5.37 -1.38
N LEU A 67 -5.98 4.22 -1.08
CA LEU A 67 -5.61 3.20 -2.07
C LEU A 67 -5.56 1.80 -1.41
N ASN A 68 -6.15 0.81 -2.06
CA ASN A 68 -6.24 -0.59 -1.66
C ASN A 68 -5.84 -1.39 -2.88
N VAL A 69 -4.56 -1.70 -2.92
CA VAL A 69 -3.90 -2.32 -4.07
C VAL A 69 -4.16 -3.82 -4.06
N PRO A 70 -4.57 -4.44 -5.19
CA PRO A 70 -4.89 -5.87 -5.23
C PRO A 70 -3.62 -6.72 -5.07
N ASP A 71 -3.35 -7.18 -3.86
CA ASP A 71 -2.20 -8.04 -3.56
C ASP A 71 -2.64 -9.51 -3.44
N GLY A 72 -2.02 -10.37 -4.21
CA GLY A 72 -2.29 -11.81 -4.18
C GLY A 72 -3.23 -12.33 -5.26
N PHE A 73 -3.03 -13.61 -5.59
CA PHE A 73 -3.73 -14.28 -6.68
C PHE A 73 -5.21 -14.52 -6.39
N GLY A 74 -5.60 -14.69 -5.12
CA GLY A 74 -6.99 -14.96 -4.76
C GLY A 74 -7.95 -13.84 -5.16
N ILE A 75 -7.52 -12.58 -5.03
CA ILE A 75 -8.30 -11.41 -5.46
C ILE A 75 -8.44 -11.38 -6.98
N VAL A 76 -7.34 -11.62 -7.71
CA VAL A 76 -7.36 -11.69 -9.18
C VAL A 76 -8.28 -12.81 -9.67
N LEU A 77 -8.23 -13.98 -9.01
CA LEU A 77 -9.08 -15.11 -9.33
C LEU A 77 -10.55 -14.82 -9.04
N ALA A 78 -10.88 -14.31 -7.86
CA ALA A 78 -12.24 -13.93 -7.50
C ALA A 78 -12.83 -12.93 -8.49
N SER A 79 -12.03 -11.94 -8.90
CA SER A 79 -12.41 -10.96 -9.91
C SER A 79 -12.70 -11.60 -11.27
N ARG A 80 -11.87 -12.58 -11.71
CA ARG A 80 -12.11 -13.32 -12.96
C ARG A 80 -13.38 -14.16 -12.92
N ILE A 81 -13.60 -14.89 -11.83
CA ILE A 81 -14.80 -15.75 -11.65
C ILE A 81 -16.07 -14.92 -11.75
N HIS A 82 -16.08 -13.72 -11.17
CA HIS A 82 -17.25 -12.85 -11.12
C HIS A 82 -17.31 -11.83 -12.27
N GLY A 83 -16.41 -11.93 -13.26
CA GLY A 83 -16.39 -11.03 -14.41
C GLY A 83 -16.09 -9.55 -14.08
N MET A 84 -15.45 -9.27 -12.93
CA MET A 84 -15.24 -7.90 -12.43
C MET A 84 -14.00 -7.21 -13.02
N GLY A 85 -13.12 -7.95 -13.71
CA GLY A 85 -12.08 -7.37 -14.57
C GLY A 85 -10.93 -6.64 -13.87
N ILE A 86 -10.39 -7.16 -12.76
CA ILE A 86 -9.14 -6.65 -12.17
C ILE A 86 -8.01 -6.73 -13.20
N LYS A 87 -7.30 -5.61 -13.39
CA LYS A 87 -6.18 -5.49 -14.35
C LYS A 87 -4.99 -6.37 -14.01
N GLY A 88 -4.76 -6.69 -12.74
CA GLY A 88 -3.74 -7.64 -12.34
C GLY A 88 -3.42 -7.63 -10.85
N LYS A 89 -2.44 -8.46 -10.48
CA LYS A 89 -1.83 -8.44 -9.14
C LYS A 89 -0.83 -7.31 -9.07
N VAL A 90 -0.84 -6.56 -7.97
CA VAL A 90 0.19 -5.58 -7.63
C VAL A 90 0.70 -5.96 -6.24
N ALA A 91 1.83 -6.68 -6.21
CA ALA A 91 2.39 -7.14 -4.94
C ALA A 91 2.95 -5.96 -4.14
N GLY A 92 2.68 -5.92 -2.84
CA GLY A 92 3.12 -4.84 -1.96
C GLY A 92 4.64 -4.65 -1.95
N ILE A 93 5.40 -5.76 -2.01
CA ILE A 93 6.86 -5.72 -2.05
C ILE A 93 7.41 -5.09 -3.34
N ASP A 94 6.82 -5.42 -4.48
CA ASP A 94 7.21 -4.87 -5.78
C ASP A 94 6.86 -3.37 -5.85
N MET A 95 5.69 -3.00 -5.30
CA MET A 95 5.28 -1.59 -5.21
C MET A 95 6.20 -0.80 -4.28
N MET A 96 6.59 -1.37 -3.13
CA MET A 96 7.53 -0.74 -2.22
C MET A 96 8.88 -0.46 -2.90
N GLU A 97 9.40 -1.40 -3.71
CA GLU A 97 10.63 -1.18 -4.47
C GLU A 97 10.51 0.00 -5.45
N GLN A 98 9.38 0.11 -6.15
CA GLN A 98 9.09 1.24 -7.06
C GLN A 98 8.95 2.57 -6.30
N ILE A 99 8.33 2.55 -5.12
CA ILE A 99 8.25 3.71 -4.24
C ILE A 99 9.66 4.17 -3.83
N LEU A 100 10.52 3.27 -3.34
CA LEU A 100 11.88 3.61 -2.95
C LEU A 100 12.68 4.19 -4.13
N LYS A 101 12.59 3.58 -5.33
CA LYS A 101 13.20 4.15 -6.56
C LYS A 101 12.74 5.58 -6.84
N TYR A 102 11.44 5.83 -6.73
CA TYR A 102 10.87 7.16 -6.96
C TYR A 102 11.32 8.17 -5.90
N LEU A 103 11.31 7.79 -4.62
CA LEU A 103 11.72 8.66 -3.52
C LEU A 103 13.22 8.97 -3.57
N ASN A 104 14.04 8.02 -4.01
CA ASN A 104 15.46 8.23 -4.29
C ASN A 104 15.66 9.30 -5.38
N TYR A 105 14.97 9.14 -6.51
CA TYR A 105 15.04 10.09 -7.61
C TYR A 105 14.58 11.51 -7.20
N THR A 106 13.51 11.58 -6.40
CA THR A 106 12.92 12.85 -5.95
C THR A 106 13.51 13.38 -4.64
N LYS A 107 14.55 12.72 -4.10
CA LYS A 107 15.29 13.10 -2.88
C LYS A 107 14.38 13.34 -1.68
N LYS A 108 13.38 12.47 -1.52
CA LYS A 108 12.40 12.56 -0.43
C LYS A 108 12.90 11.85 0.82
N SER A 109 12.29 12.19 1.94
CA SER A 109 12.55 11.55 3.22
C SER A 109 11.57 10.43 3.53
N ILE A 110 12.01 9.47 4.35
CA ILE A 110 11.17 8.41 4.88
C ILE A 110 11.36 8.26 6.40
N TYR A 111 10.36 7.66 7.04
CA TYR A 111 10.43 7.10 8.39
C TYR A 111 10.11 5.61 8.29
N ILE A 112 10.80 4.76 9.05
CA ILE A 112 10.60 3.31 9.01
C ILE A 112 10.13 2.81 10.38
N LEU A 113 8.94 2.21 10.42
CA LEU A 113 8.35 1.62 11.61
C LEU A 113 8.13 0.12 11.40
N GLY A 114 8.61 -0.72 12.32
CA GLY A 114 8.29 -2.14 12.34
C GLY A 114 9.50 -3.06 12.52
N ALA A 115 9.24 -4.36 12.43
CA ALA A 115 10.21 -5.45 12.61
C ALA A 115 10.91 -5.47 13.98
N LYS A 116 11.77 -6.46 14.18
CA LYS A 116 12.69 -6.49 15.34
C LYS A 116 13.85 -5.51 15.11
N PRO A 117 14.48 -4.98 16.18
CA PRO A 117 15.57 -4.00 16.05
C PRO A 117 16.67 -4.40 15.06
N GLU A 118 17.12 -5.66 15.10
CA GLU A 118 18.16 -6.19 14.23
C GLU A 118 17.75 -6.25 12.75
N ILE A 119 16.47 -6.51 12.47
CA ILE A 119 15.93 -6.55 11.12
C ILE A 119 15.78 -5.13 10.58
N LEU A 120 15.25 -4.22 11.40
CA LEU A 120 15.10 -2.81 11.07
C LEU A 120 16.46 -2.18 10.71
N ALA A 121 17.48 -2.42 11.54
CA ALA A 121 18.83 -1.94 11.28
C ALA A 121 19.36 -2.44 9.92
N GLY A 122 19.19 -3.73 9.62
CA GLY A 122 19.56 -4.30 8.32
C GLY A 122 18.80 -3.67 7.13
N SER A 123 17.50 -3.42 7.29
CA SER A 123 16.67 -2.77 6.26
C SER A 123 17.12 -1.33 5.99
N ILE A 124 17.42 -0.55 7.04
CA ILE A 124 17.90 0.83 6.90
C ILE A 124 19.23 0.84 6.14
N LEU A 125 20.18 -0.02 6.52
CA LEU A 125 21.49 -0.11 5.85
C LEU A 125 21.33 -0.44 4.36
N ARG A 126 20.48 -1.41 4.02
CA ARG A 126 20.21 -1.77 2.63
C ARG A 126 19.55 -0.63 1.86
N ILE A 127 18.57 0.05 2.45
CA ILE A 127 17.90 1.20 1.80
C ILE A 127 18.90 2.33 1.54
N GLN A 128 19.76 2.65 2.51
CA GLN A 128 20.78 3.70 2.35
C GLN A 128 21.82 3.34 1.29
N ASN A 129 22.19 2.05 1.16
CA ASN A 129 23.10 1.57 0.13
C ASN A 129 22.47 1.58 -1.27
N ASP A 130 21.27 1.01 -1.40
CA ASP A 130 20.60 0.81 -2.69
C ASP A 130 19.93 2.11 -3.20
N TYR A 131 19.59 3.03 -2.29
CA TYR A 131 18.88 4.29 -2.55
C TYR A 131 19.53 5.49 -1.81
N PRO A 132 20.77 5.87 -2.18
CA PRO A 132 21.59 6.83 -1.42
C PRO A 132 21.04 8.27 -1.37
N CYS A 133 20.06 8.61 -2.19
CA CYS A 133 19.44 9.93 -2.21
C CYS A 133 18.19 10.02 -1.30
N ILE A 134 17.75 8.91 -0.70
CA ILE A 134 16.66 8.92 0.29
C ILE A 134 17.19 9.42 1.63
N SER A 135 16.49 10.39 2.23
CA SER A 135 16.76 10.81 3.61
C SER A 135 15.95 9.97 4.59
N VAL A 136 16.52 8.90 5.15
CA VAL A 136 15.92 8.23 6.32
C VAL A 136 16.00 9.19 7.51
N LYS A 137 14.87 9.74 7.94
CA LYS A 137 14.84 10.78 8.98
C LYS A 137 14.95 10.18 10.37
N ASP A 138 14.25 9.08 10.59
CA ASP A 138 14.23 8.34 11.84
C ASP A 138 13.58 6.96 11.61
N SER A 139 13.61 6.11 12.62
CA SER A 139 13.04 4.77 12.59
C SER A 139 12.72 4.24 13.99
N HIS A 140 11.76 3.32 14.09
CA HIS A 140 11.44 2.65 15.34
C HIS A 140 11.06 1.18 15.12
N HIS A 141 11.48 0.29 16.03
CA HIS A 141 11.12 -1.13 15.95
C HIS A 141 9.63 -1.33 16.20
N GLY A 142 9.06 -2.46 15.75
CA GLY A 142 7.62 -2.74 15.92
C GLY A 142 7.20 -3.17 17.34
N TYR A 143 8.16 -3.47 18.22
CA TYR A 143 7.90 -4.01 19.56
C TYR A 143 7.94 -2.94 20.64
N PHE A 144 7.02 -1.97 20.58
CA PHE A 144 6.87 -0.92 21.60
C PHE A 144 5.72 -1.23 22.56
N ASN A 145 5.80 -0.66 23.77
CA ASN A 145 4.77 -0.72 24.81
C ASN A 145 4.06 0.62 24.93
#